data_AF-A0A0J1IC55-F1
#
_entry.id   AF-A0A0J1IC55-F1
#
_cell.length_a   1.000
_cell.length_b   1.000
_cell.length_c   1.000
_cell.angle_alpha   90.00
_cell.angle_beta   90.00
_cell.angle_gamma   90.00
#
_symmetry.space_group_name_H-M   'P 1'
#
loop_
_entity.id
_entity.type
_entity.pdbx_description
1 polymer ?
#
loop_
_entity_poly.entity_id
_entity_poly.type
_entity_poly.pdbx_seq_one_letter_code
_entity_poly.pdbx_strand_id
1 'polypeptide(L)'
;MVNDMVIASYLENYADVNLILVGGAVRRNFHCTVGPTAIRSLEGLNVDKAFMATNGITVKKGLTTPDFNQAEVKKTMIDIASEVTVLSDSSKIRNNGFVQIVPIAAVQRLITDDKITESDLAEFEAAGIEVCVAKL
;
A
#
# COMPACT_ATOMS: atom_id res chain seq x y z
N MET A 1 -2.95 -2.35 12.35
CA MET A 1 -2.54 -0.93 12.48
C MET A 1 -2.84 -0.18 11.18
N VAL A 2 -3.11 1.13 11.25
CA VAL A 2 -3.40 1.96 10.07
C VAL A 2 -2.82 3.35 10.25
N ASN A 3 -2.52 4.08 9.17
CA ASN A 3 -2.21 5.50 9.22
C ASN A 3 -3.33 6.37 8.61
N ASP A 4 -4.44 5.76 8.19
CA ASP A 4 -5.60 6.43 7.62
C ASP A 4 -6.71 6.52 8.68
N MET A 5 -7.21 7.74 8.91
CA MET A 5 -8.22 8.07 9.90
C MET A 5 -9.61 7.55 9.52
N VAL A 6 -9.93 7.50 8.22
CA VAL A 6 -11.22 6.97 7.75
C VAL A 6 -11.26 5.47 7.96
N ILE A 7 -10.17 4.78 7.63
CA ILE A 7 -10.05 3.34 7.90
C ILE A 7 -10.06 3.09 9.42
N ALA A 8 -9.37 3.92 10.20
CA ALA A 8 -9.37 3.79 11.66
C ALA A 8 -10.78 3.92 12.25
N SER A 9 -11.52 4.97 11.88
CA SER A 9 -12.89 5.17 12.36
C SER A 9 -13.85 4.09 11.86
N TYR A 10 -13.63 3.53 10.68
CA TYR A 10 -14.40 2.37 10.25
C TYR A 10 -14.12 1.14 11.13
N LEU A 11 -12.84 0.84 11.39
CA LEU A 11 -12.42 -0.35 12.14
C LEU A 11 -12.71 -0.27 13.64
N GLU A 12 -12.78 0.92 14.24
CA GLU A 12 -13.04 1.07 15.68
C GLU A 12 -14.42 0.55 16.12
N ASN A 13 -15.35 0.40 15.17
CA ASN A 13 -16.69 -0.15 15.41
C ASN A 13 -16.71 -1.68 15.55
N TYR A 14 -15.59 -2.36 15.32
CA TYR A 14 -15.48 -3.82 15.43
C TYR A 14 -14.82 -4.21 16.76
N ALA A 15 -15.61 -4.76 17.68
CA ALA A 15 -15.16 -5.09 19.04
C ALA A 15 -13.97 -6.08 19.08
N ASP A 16 -13.85 -6.94 18.06
CA ASP A 16 -12.78 -7.94 17.95
C ASP A 16 -11.48 -7.40 17.32
N VAL A 17 -11.45 -6.11 16.96
CA VAL A 17 -10.28 -5.46 16.35
C VAL A 17 -9.53 -4.65 17.39
N ASN A 18 -8.31 -5.09 17.74
CA ASN A 18 -7.36 -4.24 18.46
C ASN A 18 -6.68 -3.28 17.47
N LEU A 19 -7.06 -2.00 17.52
CA LEU A 19 -6.66 -1.00 16.55
C LEU A 19 -5.53 -0.10 17.08
N ILE A 20 -4.45 0.01 16.29
CA ILE A 20 -3.40 1.01 16.47
C ILE A 20 -3.49 2.00 15.30
N LEU A 21 -3.78 3.26 15.60
CA LEU A 21 -3.67 4.38 14.66
C LEU A 21 -2.28 5.01 14.78
N VAL A 22 -1.52 4.96 13.69
CA VAL A 22 -0.20 5.59 13.55
C VAL A 22 -0.37 7.10 13.66
N GLY A 23 0.32 7.72 14.63
CA GLY A 23 0.30 9.17 14.83
C GLY A 23 1.11 9.92 13.78
N GLY A 24 1.26 11.24 13.95
CA GLY A 24 2.11 12.07 13.09
C GLY A 24 1.41 13.30 12.54
N ALA A 25 2.01 13.94 11.54
CA ALA A 25 1.43 15.11 10.91
C ALA A 25 0.25 14.69 10.03
N VAL A 26 -0.91 15.32 10.21
CA VAL A 26 -2.09 15.03 9.39
C VAL A 26 -1.92 15.63 7.99
N ARG A 27 -1.99 14.78 6.97
CA ARG A 27 -2.04 15.19 5.57
C ARG A 27 -3.47 15.59 5.22
N ARG A 28 -3.73 16.91 5.26
CA ARG A 28 -5.03 17.51 4.98
C ARG A 28 -5.58 17.02 3.63
N ASN A 29 -6.89 16.76 3.57
CA ASN A 29 -7.64 16.25 2.41
C ASN A 29 -7.34 14.80 1.98
N PHE A 30 -6.42 14.11 2.66
CA PHE A 30 -6.14 12.70 2.41
C PHE A 30 -6.34 11.82 3.65
N HIS A 31 -6.71 12.44 4.78
CA HIS A 31 -7.14 11.76 6.01
C HIS A 31 -6.13 10.75 6.56
N CYS A 32 -4.83 10.97 6.32
CA CYS A 32 -3.78 10.08 6.80
C CYS A 32 -2.70 10.85 7.56
N THR A 33 -1.96 10.14 8.40
CA THR A 33 -0.80 10.66 9.12
C THR A 33 0.49 10.35 8.38
N VAL A 34 1.41 11.33 8.40
CA VAL A 34 2.70 11.27 7.72
C VAL A 34 3.84 11.85 8.55
N GLY A 35 5.06 11.68 8.06
CA GLY A 35 6.26 12.35 8.56
C GLY A 35 6.99 11.57 9.67
N PRO A 36 8.04 12.16 10.25
CA PRO A 36 8.99 11.44 11.10
C PRO A 36 8.39 10.81 12.36
N THR A 37 7.34 11.42 12.93
CA THR A 37 6.65 10.85 14.09
C THR A 37 5.87 9.60 13.73
N ALA A 38 5.25 9.56 12.54
CA ALA A 38 4.58 8.36 12.03
C ALA A 38 5.60 7.24 11.86
N ILE A 39 6.70 7.53 11.15
CA ILE A 39 7.79 6.57 10.89
C ILE A 39 8.36 5.99 12.20
N ARG A 40 8.69 6.84 13.17
CA ARG A 40 9.20 6.39 14.47
C ARG A 40 8.24 5.48 15.22
N SER A 41 6.94 5.71 15.11
CA SER A 41 5.96 4.82 15.77
C SER A 41 5.86 3.43 15.14
N LEU A 42 6.43 3.24 13.94
CA LEU A 42 6.51 1.95 13.25
C LEU A 42 7.78 1.17 13.64
N GLU A 43 8.79 1.83 14.22
CA GLU A 43 10.08 1.21 14.55
C GLU A 43 9.92 0.09 15.57
N GLY A 44 10.57 -1.06 15.30
CA GLY A 44 10.56 -2.22 16.19
C GLY A 44 9.28 -3.07 16.14
N LEU A 45 8.27 -2.66 15.36
CA LEU A 45 7.11 -3.48 15.10
C LEU A 45 7.43 -4.57 14.09
N ASN A 46 6.77 -5.72 14.24
CA ASN A 46 6.80 -6.81 13.27
C ASN A 46 5.36 -7.05 12.83
N VAL A 47 5.12 -6.97 11.53
CA VAL A 47 3.79 -7.10 10.94
C VAL A 47 3.75 -8.35 10.07
N ASP A 48 2.73 -9.18 10.24
CA ASP A 48 2.57 -10.37 9.41
C ASP A 48 2.20 -9.98 7.97
N LYS A 49 1.22 -9.06 7.82
CA LYS A 49 0.66 -8.68 6.52
C LYS A 49 0.45 -7.17 6.39
N ALA A 50 0.89 -6.61 5.27
CA ALA A 50 0.59 -5.25 4.86
C ALA A 50 -0.35 -5.24 3.64
N PHE A 51 -1.45 -4.51 3.77
CA PHE A 51 -2.38 -4.22 2.67
C PHE A 51 -2.17 -2.79 2.19
N MET A 52 -1.65 -2.62 0.98
CA MET A 52 -1.21 -1.31 0.47
C MET A 52 -1.95 -0.89 -0.78
N ALA A 53 -2.54 0.31 -0.76
CA ALA A 53 -2.99 1.00 -1.97
C ALA A 53 -1.87 1.85 -2.57
N THR A 54 -1.97 2.16 -3.86
CA THR A 54 -0.96 2.95 -4.60
C THR A 54 -1.62 3.91 -5.61
N ASN A 55 -0.88 4.93 -6.05
CA ASN A 55 -1.32 5.82 -7.13
C ASN A 55 -0.82 5.37 -8.51
N GLY A 56 0.23 4.55 -8.54
CA GLY A 56 0.76 3.95 -9.74
C GLY A 56 1.54 2.67 -9.42
N ILE A 57 1.45 1.68 -10.30
CA ILE A 57 2.21 0.45 -10.20
C ILE A 57 2.69 -0.03 -11.57
N THR A 58 3.97 -0.35 -11.65
CA THR A 58 4.59 -1.00 -12.81
C THR A 58 5.59 -2.04 -12.35
N VAL A 59 5.89 -3.07 -13.16
CA VAL A 59 6.96 -4.03 -12.83
C VAL A 59 8.32 -3.32 -12.77
N LYS A 60 8.56 -2.35 -13.67
CA LYS A 60 9.83 -1.62 -13.75
C LYS A 60 10.10 -0.69 -12.55
N LYS A 61 9.08 -0.01 -12.02
CA LYS A 61 9.22 0.99 -10.95
C LYS A 61 8.60 0.58 -9.62
N GLY A 62 7.87 -0.53 -9.56
CA GLY A 62 7.13 -0.92 -8.36
C GLY A 62 6.02 0.08 -8.04
N LEU A 63 5.81 0.33 -6.75
CA LEU A 63 4.76 1.20 -6.25
C LEU A 63 5.23 2.65 -6.25
N THR A 64 4.34 3.56 -6.63
CA THR A 64 4.64 4.99 -6.74
C THR A 64 3.50 5.87 -6.25
N THR A 65 3.85 7.06 -5.76
CA THR A 65 2.93 8.08 -5.24
C THR A 65 3.41 9.48 -5.61
N PRO A 66 2.53 10.49 -5.72
CA PRO A 66 2.94 11.87 -5.96
C PRO A 66 3.57 12.55 -4.73
N ASP A 67 3.52 11.97 -3.53
CA ASP A 67 3.85 12.63 -2.27
C ASP A 67 4.99 11.92 -1.51
N PHE A 68 6.09 12.65 -1.23
CA PHE A 68 7.27 12.11 -0.53
C PHE A 68 6.95 11.60 0.87
N ASN A 69 6.19 12.35 1.67
CA ASN A 69 5.92 11.96 3.06
C ASN A 69 5.07 10.68 3.11
N GLN A 70 4.14 10.53 2.18
CA GLN A 70 3.37 9.29 2.02
C GLN A 70 4.26 8.12 1.55
N ALA A 71 5.21 8.39 0.65
CA ALA A 71 6.12 7.36 0.18
C ALA A 71 6.94 6.79 1.35
N GLU A 72 7.48 7.65 2.22
CA GLU A 72 8.29 7.21 3.37
C GLU A 72 7.48 6.39 4.38
N VAL A 73 6.26 6.82 4.73
CA VAL A 73 5.43 6.06 5.66
C VAL A 73 5.01 4.72 5.07
N LYS A 74 4.53 4.69 3.83
CA LYS A 74 4.14 3.42 3.17
C LYS A 74 5.33 2.48 3.02
N LYS A 75 6.51 3.00 2.67
CA LYS A 75 7.74 2.21 2.60
C LYS A 75 8.06 1.60 3.96
N THR A 76 8.03 2.39 5.03
CA THR A 76 8.30 1.88 6.39
C THR A 76 7.30 0.80 6.80
N MET A 77 6.01 0.98 6.48
CA MET A 77 4.98 -0.03 6.74
C MET A 77 5.20 -1.33 5.95
N ILE A 78 5.75 -1.24 4.73
CA ILE A 78 6.10 -2.38 3.89
C ILE A 78 7.35 -3.08 4.43
N ASP A 79 8.38 -2.32 4.81
CA ASP A 79 9.67 -2.86 5.25
C ASP A 79 9.55 -3.69 6.56
N ILE A 80 8.54 -3.43 7.40
CA ILE A 80 8.26 -4.20 8.63
C ILE A 80 7.29 -5.37 8.42
N ALA A 81 6.78 -5.57 7.20
CA ALA A 81 5.79 -6.58 6.88
C ALA A 81 6.42 -7.84 6.27
N SER A 82 5.95 -9.01 6.68
CA SER A 82 6.41 -10.29 6.11
C SER A 82 5.77 -10.59 4.75
N GLU A 83 4.52 -10.18 4.55
CA GLU A 83 3.78 -10.35 3.29
C GLU A 83 3.07 -9.05 2.91
N VAL A 84 3.23 -8.64 1.66
CA VAL A 84 2.70 -7.39 1.11
C VAL A 84 1.71 -7.73 -0.01
N THR A 85 0.46 -7.37 0.24
CA THR A 85 -0.62 -7.41 -0.75
C THR A 85 -0.97 -6.00 -1.18
N VAL A 86 -0.93 -5.76 -2.48
CA VAL A 86 -1.29 -4.47 -3.07
C VAL A 86 -2.73 -4.53 -3.56
N LEU A 87 -3.53 -3.52 -3.22
CA LEU A 87 -4.86 -3.33 -3.77
C LEU A 87 -4.81 -2.16 -4.75
N SER A 88 -5.05 -2.45 -6.03
CA SER A 88 -4.99 -1.45 -7.08
C SER A 88 -5.95 -1.79 -8.20
N ASP A 89 -6.85 -0.87 -8.53
CA ASP A 89 -7.59 -0.97 -9.78
C ASP A 89 -6.63 -0.89 -10.99
N SER A 90 -7.11 -1.42 -12.12
CA SER A 90 -6.37 -1.45 -13.38
C SER A 90 -6.01 -0.06 -13.91
N SER A 91 -6.73 1.00 -13.54
CA SER A 91 -6.43 2.37 -13.98
C SER A 91 -5.11 2.92 -13.42
N LYS A 92 -4.56 2.29 -12.36
CA LYS A 92 -3.24 2.65 -11.80
C LYS A 92 -2.09 1.81 -12.36
N ILE A 93 -2.40 0.75 -13.11
CA ILE A 93 -1.38 -0.09 -13.76
C ILE A 93 -0.73 0.71 -14.89
N ARG A 94 0.57 0.49 -15.12
CA ARG A 94 1.40 1.23 -16.09
C ARG A 94 1.54 2.72 -15.81
N ASN A 95 1.08 3.18 -14.65
CA ASN A 95 1.22 4.55 -14.21
C ASN A 95 2.39 4.71 -13.24
N ASN A 96 3.09 5.84 -13.32
CA ASN A 96 4.16 6.20 -12.41
C ASN A 96 3.82 7.52 -11.71
N GLY A 97 3.77 7.48 -10.38
CA GLY A 97 3.83 8.67 -9.54
C GLY A 97 5.21 9.30 -9.51
N PHE A 98 5.29 10.48 -8.89
CA PHE A 98 6.52 11.26 -8.79
C PHE A 98 7.63 10.58 -7.98
N VAL A 99 7.25 9.82 -6.94
CA VAL A 99 8.16 9.20 -5.98
C VAL A 99 7.90 7.70 -5.92
N GLN A 100 8.98 6.91 -5.91
CA GLN A 100 8.92 5.46 -5.67
C GLN A 100 8.73 5.17 -4.19
N ILE A 101 7.81 4.26 -3.88
CA ILE A 101 7.58 3.72 -2.53
C ILE A 101 8.52 2.53 -2.32
N VAL A 102 8.33 1.46 -3.10
CA VAL A 102 9.13 0.23 -3.08
C VAL A 102 9.26 -0.37 -4.49
N PRO A 103 10.32 -1.14 -4.78
CA PRO A 103 10.40 -1.93 -6.00
C PRO A 103 9.33 -3.03 -6.02
N ILE A 104 9.01 -3.56 -7.21
CA ILE A 104 8.00 -4.62 -7.35
C ILE A 104 8.36 -5.88 -6.58
N ALA A 105 9.65 -6.18 -6.41
CA ALA A 105 10.14 -7.35 -5.67
C ALA A 105 9.78 -7.35 -4.17
N ALA A 106 9.34 -6.21 -3.62
CA ALA A 106 8.83 -6.14 -2.26
C ALA A 106 7.36 -6.56 -2.14
N VAL A 107 6.67 -6.80 -3.26
CA VAL A 107 5.25 -7.18 -3.31
C VAL A 107 5.14 -8.68 -3.56
N GLN A 108 4.19 -9.35 -2.90
CA GLN A 108 3.91 -10.77 -3.15
C GLN A 108 2.61 -10.95 -3.93
N ARG A 109 1.60 -10.10 -3.66
CA ARG A 109 0.28 -10.21 -4.29
C ARG A 109 -0.23 -8.87 -4.80
N LEU A 110 -0.92 -8.91 -5.94
CA LEU A 110 -1.72 -7.81 -6.49
C LEU A 110 -3.19 -8.22 -6.58
N ILE A 111 -4.07 -7.51 -5.90
CA ILE A 111 -5.52 -7.59 -6.07
C ILE A 111 -5.96 -6.44 -6.97
N THR A 112 -6.63 -6.76 -8.08
CA THR A 112 -7.06 -5.80 -9.09
C THR A 112 -8.45 -6.11 -9.63
N ASP A 113 -9.06 -5.16 -10.35
CA ASP A 113 -10.36 -5.35 -10.98
C ASP A 113 -10.25 -6.10 -12.32
N ASP A 114 -11.39 -6.54 -12.85
CA ASP A 114 -11.49 -7.36 -14.07
C ASP A 114 -11.16 -6.63 -15.38
N LYS A 115 -10.70 -5.39 -15.29
CA LYS A 115 -10.27 -4.54 -16.41
C LYS A 115 -8.77 -4.60 -16.68
N ILE A 116 -8.00 -5.33 -15.88
CA ILE A 116 -6.58 -5.58 -16.16
C ILE A 116 -6.42 -6.29 -17.51
N THR A 117 -5.43 -5.89 -18.31
CA THR A 117 -5.16 -6.55 -19.59
C THR A 117 -4.42 -7.87 -19.39
N GLU A 118 -4.61 -8.84 -20.29
CA GLU A 118 -3.85 -10.10 -20.27
C GLU A 118 -2.34 -9.87 -20.31
N SER A 119 -1.88 -8.84 -21.04
CA SER A 119 -0.47 -8.46 -21.10
C SER A 119 0.04 -7.97 -19.75
N ASP A 120 -0.72 -7.15 -19.03
CA ASP A 120 -0.30 -6.62 -17.73
C ASP A 120 -0.31 -7.73 -16.68
N LEU A 121 -1.34 -8.59 -16.70
CA LEU A 121 -1.43 -9.76 -15.83
C LEU A 121 -0.20 -10.66 -16.00
N ALA A 122 0.12 -11.03 -17.24
CA ALA A 122 1.30 -11.84 -17.54
C ALA A 122 2.62 -11.16 -17.14
N GLU A 123 2.70 -9.82 -17.26
CA GLU A 123 3.88 -9.04 -16.84
C GLU A 123 4.11 -9.16 -15.32
N PHE A 124 3.05 -9.03 -14.51
CA PHE A 124 3.15 -9.17 -13.06
C PHE A 124 3.40 -10.61 -12.60
N GLU A 125 2.75 -11.59 -13.21
CA GLU A 125 2.99 -13.02 -12.90
C GLU A 125 4.42 -13.43 -13.23
N ALA A 126 4.95 -12.98 -14.38
CA ALA A 126 6.36 -13.21 -14.75
C ALA A 126 7.35 -12.55 -13.78
N ALA A 127 6.94 -11.49 -13.07
CA ALA A 127 7.71 -10.87 -12.00
C ALA A 127 7.58 -11.60 -10.65
N GLY A 128 6.87 -12.73 -10.59
CA GLY A 128 6.67 -13.53 -9.39
C GLY A 128 5.55 -13.01 -8.47
N ILE A 129 4.67 -12.15 -8.97
CA ILE A 129 3.55 -11.60 -8.21
C ILE A 129 2.32 -12.48 -8.42
N GLU A 130 1.69 -12.91 -7.33
CA GLU A 130 0.37 -13.54 -7.39
C GLU A 130 -0.68 -12.49 -7.75
N VAL A 131 -1.38 -12.65 -8.88
CA VAL A 131 -2.42 -11.71 -9.31
C VAL A 131 -3.80 -12.31 -9.01
N CYS A 132 -4.59 -11.61 -8.20
CA CYS A 132 -5.98 -11.96 -7.90
C CYS A 132 -6.92 -10.96 -8.56
N VAL A 133 -7.71 -11.43 -9.53
CA VAL A 133 -8.74 -10.60 -10.18
C VAL A 133 -10.04 -10.69 -9.38
N ALA A 134 -10.48 -9.55 -8.83
CA ALA A 134 -11.73 -9.43 -8.11
C ALA A 134 -12.85 -8.92 -9.03
N LYS A 135 -14.01 -9.58 -8.99
CA LYS A 135 -15.23 -9.10 -9.67
C LYS A 135 -15.92 -8.08 -8.76
N LEU A 136 -16.05 -6.85 -9.23
CA LEU A 136 -16.78 -5.77 -8.56
C LEU A 136 -18.27 -5.77 -8.95
#